data_AF-A0A7C2Q4U3-F1
#
_entry.id   AF-A0A7C2Q4U3-F1
#
_cell.length_a   1.000
_cell.length_b   1.000
_cell.length_c   1.000
_cell.angle_alpha   90.00
_cell.angle_beta   90.00
_cell.angle_gamma   90.00
#
_symmetry.space_group_name_H-M   'P 1'
#
loop_
_entity.id
_entity.type
_entity.pdbx_description
1 polymer ?
#
loop_
_entity_poly.entity_id
_entity_poly.type
_entity_poly.pdbx_seq_one_letter_code
_entity_poly.pdbx_strand_id
1 'polypeptide(L)'
;TNRDLEQAMRDGAFREDLYYRLNVFTIFLPPLRERKSDIPLLADHFLEKYARLHGKDIRRISTPAIDMLMSYHWPGNVRELENCIERAVLVCEGSVIHSHHLPPTLQTAEASGTVPRLSLSEAVAAYEKDLILDALKTARGNISRAARLLQTTKRILGYKVKKYGINPRRFKE
;
A
#
# COMPACT_ATOMS: atom_id res chain seq x y z
N THR A 1 10.90 20.13 8.30
CA THR A 1 12.20 19.86 7.68
C THR A 1 13.13 19.40 8.77
N ASN A 2 13.58 18.13 8.72
CA ASN A 2 14.59 17.62 9.63
C ASN A 2 15.90 18.32 9.27
N ARG A 3 16.40 19.23 10.12
CA ARG A 3 17.63 19.99 9.87
C ARG A 3 18.73 19.39 10.72
N ASP A 4 19.90 19.22 10.13
CA ASP A 4 21.10 18.87 10.87
C ASP A 4 21.52 20.07 11.72
N LEU A 5 21.26 19.96 13.03
CA LEU A 5 21.51 21.03 13.99
C LEU A 5 23.01 21.26 14.20
N GLU A 6 23.84 20.25 14.05
CA GLU A 6 25.30 20.39 14.17
C GLU A 6 25.87 21.15 12.98
N GLN A 7 25.39 20.84 11.76
CA GLN A 7 25.75 21.61 10.56
C GLN A 7 25.27 23.06 10.67
N ALA A 8 24.03 23.27 11.15
CA ALA A 8 23.46 24.62 11.32
C ALA A 8 24.18 25.46 12.40
N MET A 9 24.79 24.82 13.41
CA MET A 9 25.68 25.49 14.36
C MET A 9 26.99 25.92 13.69
N ARG A 10 27.62 25.05 12.89
CA ARG A 10 28.86 25.39 12.14
C ARG A 10 28.65 26.55 11.18
N ASP A 11 27.48 26.62 10.56
CA ASP A 11 27.12 27.68 9.61
C ASP A 11 26.66 28.98 10.31
N GLY A 12 26.69 29.05 11.65
CA GLY A 12 26.28 30.22 12.45
C GLY A 12 24.78 30.49 12.46
N ALA A 13 23.98 29.64 11.81
CA ALA A 13 22.53 29.76 11.69
C ALA A 13 21.77 29.26 12.93
N PHE A 14 22.46 28.59 13.87
CA PHE A 14 21.88 28.06 15.09
C PHE A 14 22.77 28.34 16.31
N ARG A 15 22.15 28.78 17.41
CA ARG A 15 22.86 29.13 18.65
C ARG A 15 23.33 27.88 19.40
N GLU A 16 24.60 27.85 19.77
CA GLU A 16 25.19 26.74 20.51
C GLU A 16 24.56 26.54 21.90
N ASP A 17 24.25 27.62 22.63
CA ASP A 17 23.65 27.52 23.97
C ASP A 17 22.25 26.89 23.97
N LEU A 18 21.51 27.10 22.87
CA LEU A 18 20.21 26.47 22.65
C LEU A 18 20.35 24.99 22.27
N TYR A 19 21.38 24.63 21.50
CA TYR A 19 21.69 23.23 21.17
C TYR A 19 21.95 22.41 22.43
N TYR A 20 22.82 22.88 23.33
CA TYR A 20 23.13 22.13 24.57
C TYR A 20 21.95 22.04 25.55
N ARG A 21 20.99 22.97 25.50
CA ARG A 21 19.76 22.90 26.31
C ARG A 21 18.70 21.98 25.72
N LEU A 22 18.64 21.85 24.39
CA LEU A 22 17.70 20.97 23.71
C LEU A 22 18.23 19.54 23.59
N ASN A 23 19.55 19.37 23.47
CA ASN A 23 20.21 18.09 23.25
C ASN A 23 20.58 17.37 24.56
N VAL A 24 19.71 17.42 25.57
CA VAL A 24 19.92 16.73 26.86
C VAL A 24 19.58 15.24 26.74
N PHE A 25 18.61 14.89 25.89
CA PHE A 25 18.25 13.51 25.57
C PHE A 25 17.78 13.41 24.12
N THR A 26 18.66 12.96 23.22
CA THR A 26 18.34 12.82 21.80
C THR A 26 17.52 11.56 21.56
N ILE A 27 16.25 11.71 21.15
CA ILE A 27 15.45 10.59 20.66
C ILE A 27 15.68 10.47 19.15
N PHE A 28 16.45 9.47 18.74
CA PHE A 28 16.60 9.15 17.33
C PHE A 28 15.34 8.45 16.82
N LEU A 29 14.61 9.10 15.90
CA LEU A 29 13.46 8.49 15.25
C LEU A 29 13.91 7.88 13.92
N PRO A 30 13.99 6.54 13.80
CA PRO A 30 14.41 5.91 12.55
C PRO A 30 13.40 6.24 11.43
N PRO A 31 13.88 6.45 10.21
CA PRO A 31 13.02 6.64 9.05
C PRO A 31 12.20 5.38 8.77
N LEU A 32 11.05 5.56 8.09
CA LEU A 32 10.10 4.47 7.83
C LEU A 32 10.74 3.30 7.06
N ARG A 33 11.72 3.58 6.19
CA ARG A 33 12.49 2.57 5.45
C ARG A 33 13.29 1.59 6.33
N GLU A 34 13.66 2.00 7.55
CA GLU A 34 14.38 1.17 8.52
C GLU A 34 13.43 0.33 9.39
N ARG A 35 12.13 0.61 9.35
CA ARG A 35 11.06 -0.07 10.11
C ARG A 35 9.94 -0.58 9.20
N LYS A 36 10.30 -1.33 8.16
CA LYS A 36 9.35 -1.80 7.14
C LYS A 36 8.20 -2.65 7.69
N SER A 37 8.43 -3.36 8.80
CA SER A 37 7.42 -4.14 9.52
C SER A 37 6.22 -3.32 9.98
N ASP A 38 6.40 -2.01 10.18
CA ASP A 38 5.38 -1.11 10.70
C ASP A 38 4.49 -0.57 9.58
N ILE A 39 4.93 -0.68 8.32
CA ILE A 39 4.23 -0.13 7.15
C ILE A 39 2.81 -0.71 7.02
N PRO A 40 2.57 -2.04 7.09
CA PRO A 40 1.22 -2.58 7.00
C PRO A 40 0.30 -2.07 8.11
N LEU A 41 0.81 -2.03 9.35
CA LEU A 41 0.04 -1.58 10.52
C LEU A 41 -0.33 -0.10 10.42
N LEU A 42 0.62 0.74 9.99
CA LEU A 42 0.37 2.16 9.74
C LEU A 42 -0.60 2.37 8.58
N ALA A 43 -0.46 1.59 7.51
CA ALA A 43 -1.34 1.68 6.35
C ALA A 43 -2.79 1.31 6.71
N ASP A 44 -3.00 0.26 7.51
CA ASP A 44 -4.32 -0.12 8.01
C ASP A 44 -4.90 0.97 8.94
N HIS A 45 -4.08 1.54 9.83
CA HIS A 45 -4.52 2.65 10.67
C HIS A 45 -5.00 3.87 9.86
N PHE A 46 -4.23 4.28 8.84
CA PHE A 46 -4.62 5.39 7.98
C PHE A 46 -5.84 5.04 7.13
N LEU A 47 -5.93 3.81 6.63
CA LEU A 47 -7.11 3.33 5.91
C LEU A 47 -8.37 3.52 6.75
N GLU A 48 -8.39 3.02 7.98
CA GLU A 48 -9.56 3.13 8.87
C GLU A 48 -9.90 4.59 9.19
N LYS A 49 -8.88 5.40 9.48
CA LYS A 49 -9.02 6.83 9.76
C LYS A 49 -9.71 7.56 8.60
N TYR A 50 -9.20 7.40 7.38
CA TYR A 50 -9.69 8.13 6.20
C TYR A 50 -10.96 7.53 5.61
N ALA A 51 -11.15 6.21 5.67
CA ALA A 51 -12.42 5.57 5.29
C ALA A 51 -13.56 6.12 6.14
N ARG A 52 -13.35 6.26 7.46
CA ARG A 52 -14.32 6.88 8.37
C ARG A 52 -14.52 8.37 8.08
N LEU A 53 -13.44 9.12 7.87
CA LEU A 53 -13.50 10.56 7.60
C LEU A 53 -14.28 10.89 6.32
N HIS A 54 -14.11 10.09 5.27
CA HIS A 54 -14.77 10.29 3.97
C HIS A 54 -16.06 9.48 3.79
N GLY A 55 -16.51 8.75 4.83
CA GLY A 55 -17.73 7.95 4.78
C GLY A 55 -17.70 6.80 3.75
N LYS A 56 -16.51 6.23 3.46
CA LYS A 56 -16.35 5.12 2.53
C LYS A 56 -16.25 3.77 3.27
N ASP A 57 -16.85 2.72 2.70
CA ASP A 57 -16.77 1.35 3.24
C ASP A 57 -15.58 0.57 2.64
N ILE A 58 -14.37 1.08 2.86
CA ILE A 58 -13.13 0.42 2.44
C ILE A 58 -12.56 -0.34 3.64
N ARG A 59 -12.36 -1.65 3.48
CA ARG A 59 -12.06 -2.56 4.60
C ARG A 59 -10.69 -3.21 4.54
N ARG A 60 -10.03 -3.15 3.38
CA ARG A 60 -8.74 -3.83 3.20
C ARG A 60 -7.91 -3.21 2.10
N ILE A 61 -6.61 -3.43 2.20
CA ILE A 61 -5.63 -3.20 1.14
C ILE A 61 -5.31 -4.56 0.50
N SER A 62 -5.20 -4.63 -0.81
CA SER A 62 -4.84 -5.87 -1.50
C SER A 62 -3.39 -6.26 -1.17
N THR A 63 -3.08 -7.55 -1.16
CA THR A 63 -1.71 -8.05 -0.91
C THR A 63 -0.67 -7.41 -1.84
N PRO A 64 -0.90 -7.31 -3.17
CA PRO A 64 0.04 -6.62 -4.06
C PRO A 64 0.23 -5.13 -3.73
N ALA A 65 -0.80 -4.45 -3.25
CA ALA A 65 -0.67 -3.05 -2.84
C ALA A 65 0.18 -2.94 -1.57
N ILE A 66 0.01 -3.83 -0.59
CA ILE A 66 0.89 -3.92 0.59
C ILE A 66 2.34 -4.19 0.18
N ASP A 67 2.57 -5.12 -0.75
CA ASP A 67 3.91 -5.44 -1.24
C ASP A 67 4.59 -4.22 -1.87
N MET A 68 3.84 -3.41 -2.62
CA MET A 68 4.32 -2.14 -3.17
C MET A 68 4.64 -1.10 -2.09
N LEU A 69 3.80 -0.99 -1.06
CA LEU A 69 4.05 -0.09 0.06
C LEU A 69 5.32 -0.51 0.84
N MET A 70 5.60 -1.81 0.97
CA MET A 70 6.79 -2.32 1.66
C MET A 70 8.09 -2.21 0.83
N SER A 71 7.99 -2.25 -0.50
CA SER A 71 9.15 -2.14 -1.38
C SER A 71 9.66 -0.70 -1.52
N TYR A 72 8.79 0.29 -1.31
CA TYR A 72 9.13 1.70 -1.45
C TYR A 72 10.02 2.25 -0.34
N HIS A 73 10.81 3.27 -0.67
CA HIS A 73 11.84 3.84 0.21
C HIS A 73 11.34 5.01 1.09
N TRP A 74 10.10 5.48 0.89
CA TRP A 74 9.41 6.49 1.71
C TRP A 74 10.27 7.71 2.09
N PRO A 75 10.71 8.53 1.11
CA PRO A 75 11.55 9.71 1.38
C PRO A 75 10.87 10.72 2.33
N GLY A 76 9.54 10.82 2.29
CA GLY A 76 8.73 11.64 3.19
C GLY A 76 8.24 10.90 4.45
N ASN A 77 8.74 9.69 4.72
CA ASN A 77 8.41 8.86 5.88
C ASN A 77 6.89 8.66 6.07
N VAL A 78 6.43 8.68 7.32
CA VAL A 78 5.04 8.42 7.71
C VAL A 78 4.06 9.43 7.09
N ARG A 79 4.48 10.70 6.90
CA ARG A 79 3.62 11.71 6.25
C ARG A 79 3.31 11.37 4.81
N GLU A 80 4.29 10.85 4.08
CA GLU A 80 4.08 10.44 2.70
C GLU A 80 3.21 9.19 2.62
N LEU A 81 3.41 8.22 3.53
CA LEU A 81 2.53 7.06 3.65
C LEU A 81 1.08 7.48 3.96
N GLU A 82 0.88 8.38 4.92
CA GLU A 82 -0.43 8.93 5.28
C GLU A 82 -1.12 9.55 4.06
N ASN A 83 -0.45 10.48 3.37
CA ASN A 83 -0.99 11.14 2.16
C ASN A 83 -1.29 10.14 1.03
N CYS A 84 -0.43 9.12 0.87
CA CYS A 84 -0.61 8.08 -0.13
C CYS A 84 -1.91 7.29 0.14
N ILE A 85 -2.12 6.85 1.38
CA ILE A 85 -3.31 6.08 1.76
C ILE A 85 -4.57 6.94 1.69
N GLU A 86 -4.52 8.19 2.15
CA GLU A 86 -5.63 9.15 2.02
C GLU A 86 -6.08 9.29 0.56
N ARG A 87 -5.13 9.54 -0.35
CA ARG A 87 -5.42 9.63 -1.78
C ARG A 87 -5.99 8.33 -2.33
N ALA A 88 -5.47 7.18 -1.93
CA ALA A 88 -5.98 5.89 -2.37
C ALA A 88 -7.42 5.65 -1.90
N VAL A 89 -7.76 6.06 -0.67
CA VAL A 89 -9.15 6.06 -0.15
C VAL A 89 -10.04 6.95 -0.99
N LEU A 90 -9.59 8.16 -1.36
CA LEU A 90 -10.37 9.09 -2.17
C LEU A 90 -10.66 8.57 -3.59
N VAL A 91 -9.71 7.89 -4.21
CA VAL A 91 -9.86 7.36 -5.58
C VAL A 91 -10.57 5.99 -5.61
N CYS A 92 -10.49 5.20 -4.54
CA CYS A 92 -11.10 3.89 -4.50
C CYS A 92 -12.63 3.98 -4.48
N GLU A 93 -13.28 3.33 -5.45
CA GLU A 93 -14.74 3.21 -5.54
C GLU A 93 -15.27 1.91 -4.90
N GLY A 94 -14.39 0.96 -4.62
CA GLY A 94 -14.72 -0.35 -4.04
C GLY A 94 -14.46 -0.45 -2.54
N SER A 95 -14.51 -1.68 -2.01
CA SER A 95 -14.18 -1.98 -0.61
C SER A 95 -12.71 -2.37 -0.39
N VAL A 96 -11.90 -2.34 -1.46
CA VAL A 96 -10.52 -2.81 -1.49
C VAL A 96 -9.59 -1.83 -2.20
N ILE A 97 -8.51 -1.42 -1.55
CA ILE A 97 -7.44 -0.64 -2.19
C ILE A 97 -6.53 -1.59 -2.94
N HIS A 98 -6.61 -1.56 -4.26
CA HIS A 98 -5.66 -2.20 -5.17
C HIS A 98 -4.47 -1.31 -5.54
N SER A 99 -3.43 -1.92 -6.10
CA SER A 99 -2.20 -1.25 -6.56
C SER A 99 -2.42 -0.07 -7.49
N HIS A 100 -3.44 -0.13 -8.35
CA HIS A 100 -3.75 0.95 -9.29
C HIS A 100 -4.36 2.20 -8.62
N HIS A 101 -4.87 2.09 -7.40
CA HIS A 101 -5.32 3.25 -6.63
C HIS A 101 -4.16 3.98 -5.96
N LEU A 102 -3.00 3.35 -5.82
CA LEU A 102 -1.81 3.98 -5.25
C LEU A 102 -1.22 5.00 -6.24
N PRO A 103 -0.54 6.06 -5.78
CA PRO A 103 0.16 7.01 -6.63
C PRO A 103 1.09 6.36 -7.67
N PRO A 104 1.23 6.95 -8.88
CA PRO A 104 2.15 6.43 -9.90
C PRO A 104 3.60 6.31 -9.43
N THR A 105 4.04 7.13 -8.47
CA THR A 105 5.38 7.05 -7.86
C THR A 105 5.66 5.73 -7.14
N LEU A 106 4.62 5.04 -6.70
CA LEU A 106 4.69 3.68 -6.16
C LEU A 106 4.52 2.61 -7.25
N GLN A 107 3.90 2.97 -8.38
CA GLN A 107 3.69 2.10 -9.54
C GLN A 107 4.90 2.06 -10.48
N THR A 108 5.72 3.11 -10.51
CA THR A 108 6.95 3.15 -11.31
C THR A 108 8.07 2.44 -10.57
N ALA A 109 8.48 1.31 -11.14
CA ALA A 109 9.63 0.55 -10.66
C ALA A 109 10.98 1.23 -10.95
N GLU A 110 10.96 2.46 -11.49
CA GLU A 110 12.14 3.33 -11.54
C GLU A 110 12.59 3.78 -10.14
N ALA A 111 11.69 3.92 -9.16
CA ALA A 111 12.08 4.28 -7.80
C ALA A 111 12.79 3.14 -7.04
N SER A 112 12.73 1.91 -7.55
CA SER A 112 13.45 0.73 -7.05
C SER A 112 14.65 0.33 -7.93
N GLY A 113 15.00 1.11 -8.97
CA GLY A 113 16.08 0.78 -9.90
C GLY A 113 15.84 -0.51 -10.70
N THR A 114 14.60 -1.00 -10.74
CA THR A 114 14.23 -2.27 -11.35
C THR A 114 12.94 -2.06 -12.12
N VAL A 115 13.01 -1.50 -13.33
CA VAL A 115 11.91 -1.56 -14.32
C VAL A 115 11.28 -2.96 -14.22
N PRO A 116 9.96 -3.11 -13.97
CA PRO A 116 9.43 -4.45 -13.87
C PRO A 116 9.54 -5.02 -15.27
N ARG A 117 10.37 -6.06 -15.44
CA ARG A 117 10.43 -6.84 -16.69
C ARG A 117 9.16 -7.69 -16.86
N LEU A 118 8.02 -7.18 -16.43
CA LEU A 118 6.73 -7.82 -16.64
C LEU A 118 6.27 -7.43 -18.04
N SER A 119 6.17 -8.42 -18.91
CA SER A 119 5.46 -8.29 -20.16
C SER A 119 4.02 -7.83 -19.90
N LEU A 120 3.39 -7.17 -20.88
CA LEU A 120 1.97 -6.80 -20.81
C LEU A 120 1.07 -7.98 -20.39
N SER A 121 1.40 -9.17 -20.90
CA SER A 121 0.71 -10.42 -20.55
C SER A 121 0.79 -10.74 -19.04
N GLU A 122 1.96 -10.57 -18.44
CA GLU A 122 2.17 -10.83 -17.01
C GLU A 122 1.51 -9.77 -16.13
N ALA A 123 1.57 -8.48 -16.53
CA ALA A 123 0.90 -7.40 -15.81
C ALA A 123 -0.63 -7.58 -15.80
N VAL A 124 -1.21 -7.90 -16.96
CA VAL A 124 -2.65 -8.20 -17.07
C VAL A 124 -3.01 -9.44 -16.26
N ALA A 125 -2.18 -10.49 -16.29
CA ALA A 125 -2.42 -11.70 -15.53
C ALA A 125 -2.37 -11.48 -14.01
N ALA A 126 -1.44 -10.64 -13.52
CA ALA A 126 -1.37 -10.27 -12.11
C ALA A 126 -2.63 -9.51 -11.68
N TYR A 127 -3.01 -8.49 -12.46
CA TYR A 127 -4.21 -7.71 -12.18
C TYR A 127 -5.49 -8.56 -12.20
N GLU A 128 -5.61 -9.45 -13.19
CA GLU A 128 -6.71 -10.38 -13.30
C GLU A 128 -6.79 -11.32 -12.09
N LYS A 129 -5.64 -11.84 -11.63
CA LYS A 129 -5.56 -12.70 -10.45
C LYS A 129 -6.06 -11.98 -9.20
N ASP A 130 -5.72 -10.71 -9.02
CA ASP A 130 -6.15 -9.91 -7.87
C ASP A 130 -7.66 -9.69 -7.86
N LEU A 131 -8.25 -9.30 -9.00
CA LEU A 131 -9.70 -9.15 -9.13
C LEU A 131 -10.45 -10.45 -8.78
N ILE A 132 -9.93 -11.59 -9.23
CA ILE A 132 -10.50 -12.91 -8.91
C ILE A 132 -10.40 -13.22 -7.43
N LEU A 133 -9.25 -12.96 -6.81
CA LEU A 133 -9.05 -13.18 -5.37
C LEU A 133 -9.99 -12.33 -4.54
N ASP A 134 -10.14 -11.04 -4.88
CA ASP A 134 -11.04 -10.15 -4.14
C ASP A 134 -12.51 -10.52 -4.30
N ALA A 135 -12.92 -10.89 -5.51
CA ALA A 135 -14.27 -11.39 -5.75
C ALA A 135 -14.55 -12.71 -4.99
N LEU A 136 -13.57 -13.62 -4.90
CA LEU A 136 -13.69 -14.87 -4.14
C LEU A 136 -13.74 -14.63 -2.63
N LYS A 137 -12.94 -13.69 -2.10
CA LYS A 137 -12.99 -13.27 -0.69
C LYS A 137 -14.38 -12.72 -0.36
N THR A 138 -14.89 -11.79 -1.17
CA THR A 138 -16.24 -11.20 -0.98
C THR A 138 -17.36 -12.23 -1.14
N ALA A 139 -17.17 -13.23 -2.01
CA ALA A 139 -18.12 -14.30 -2.24
C ALA A 139 -17.98 -15.51 -1.29
N ARG A 140 -17.09 -15.46 -0.29
CA ARG A 140 -16.77 -16.57 0.63
C ARG A 140 -16.45 -17.89 -0.09
N GLY A 141 -15.60 -17.81 -1.10
CA GLY A 141 -15.19 -18.96 -1.91
C GLY A 141 -16.25 -19.49 -2.89
N ASN A 142 -17.41 -18.85 -3.02
CA ASN A 142 -18.42 -19.23 -4.01
C ASN A 142 -18.10 -18.68 -5.40
N ILE A 143 -17.58 -19.55 -6.27
CA ILE A 143 -17.19 -19.22 -7.66
C ILE A 143 -18.36 -18.61 -8.46
N SER A 144 -19.58 -19.13 -8.33
CA SER A 144 -20.73 -18.60 -9.08
C SER A 144 -21.13 -17.20 -8.65
N ARG A 145 -20.95 -16.88 -7.35
CA ARG A 145 -21.22 -15.53 -6.82
C ARG A 145 -20.08 -14.57 -7.18
N ALA A 146 -18.83 -15.00 -7.07
CA ALA A 146 -17.68 -14.22 -7.51
C ALA A 146 -17.74 -13.88 -9.01
N ALA A 147 -18.19 -14.82 -9.84
CA ALA A 147 -18.33 -14.60 -11.29
C ALA A 147 -19.37 -13.52 -11.59
N ARG A 148 -20.49 -13.51 -10.87
CA ARG A 148 -21.51 -12.46 -10.98
C ARG A 148 -20.99 -11.09 -10.55
N LEU A 149 -20.19 -11.02 -9.49
CA LEU A 149 -19.57 -9.76 -9.04
C LEU A 149 -18.64 -9.18 -10.10
N LEU A 150 -17.89 -10.03 -10.79
CA LEU A 150 -16.98 -9.64 -11.88
C LEU A 150 -17.67 -9.59 -13.25
N GLN A 151 -19.01 -9.69 -13.30
CA GLN A 151 -19.79 -9.67 -14.54
C GLN A 151 -19.30 -10.67 -15.60
N THR A 152 -18.89 -11.86 -15.15
CA THR A 152 -18.41 -12.95 -16.01
C THR A 152 -19.16 -14.25 -15.75
N THR A 153 -18.86 -15.29 -16.53
CA THR A 153 -19.50 -16.61 -16.36
C THR A 153 -18.73 -17.48 -15.38
N LYS A 154 -19.44 -18.37 -14.67
CA LYS A 154 -18.84 -19.39 -13.79
C LYS A 154 -17.76 -20.21 -14.49
N ARG A 155 -17.96 -20.49 -15.80
CA ARG A 155 -17.03 -21.26 -16.63
C ARG A 155 -15.71 -20.51 -16.84
N ILE A 156 -15.78 -19.23 -17.25
CA ILE A 156 -14.60 -18.39 -17.46
C ILE A 156 -13.85 -18.18 -16.14
N LEU A 157 -14.56 -17.84 -15.06
CA LEU A 157 -13.94 -17.66 -13.76
C LEU A 157 -13.29 -18.94 -13.25
N GLY A 158 -13.96 -20.09 -13.37
CA GLY A 158 -13.42 -21.39 -12.97
C GLY A 158 -12.15 -21.78 -13.73
N TYR A 159 -12.10 -21.48 -15.04
CA TYR A 159 -10.89 -21.67 -15.85
C TYR A 159 -9.73 -20.80 -15.35
N LYS A 160 -9.98 -19.50 -15.11
CA LYS A 160 -8.97 -18.55 -14.62
C LYS A 160 -8.47 -18.91 -13.22
N VAL A 161 -9.37 -19.32 -12.32
CA VAL A 161 -9.03 -19.84 -10.98
C VAL A 161 -8.07 -21.03 -11.07
N LYS A 162 -8.34 -21.99 -11.96
CA LYS A 162 -7.46 -23.15 -12.18
C LYS A 162 -6.14 -22.74 -12.82
N LYS A 163 -6.16 -21.86 -13.82
CA LYS A 163 -4.98 -21.32 -14.51
C LYS A 163 -4.02 -20.62 -13.54
N TYR A 164 -4.54 -19.86 -12.58
CA TYR A 164 -3.74 -19.13 -11.60
C TYR A 164 -3.46 -19.91 -10.30
N GLY A 165 -3.87 -21.18 -10.22
CA GLY A 165 -3.65 -22.02 -9.03
C GLY A 165 -4.36 -21.52 -7.77
N ILE A 166 -5.45 -20.77 -7.91
CA ILE A 166 -6.20 -20.23 -6.77
C ILE A 166 -7.07 -21.36 -6.21
N ASN A 167 -7.01 -21.59 -4.89
CA ASN A 167 -7.88 -22.56 -4.21
C ASN A 167 -9.09 -21.84 -3.57
N PRO A 168 -10.30 -21.94 -4.13
CA PRO A 168 -11.48 -21.24 -3.62
C PRO A 168 -11.91 -21.71 -2.22
N ARG A 169 -11.53 -22.93 -1.83
CA ARG A 169 -11.90 -23.49 -0.52
C ARG A 169 -11.23 -22.75 0.64
N ARG A 170 -10.11 -22.07 0.39
CA ARG A 170 -9.42 -21.26 1.41
C ARG A 170 -10.22 -20.03 1.86
N PHE A 171 -11.26 -19.65 1.13
CA PHE A 171 -12.09 -18.48 1.43
C PHE A 171 -13.48 -18.87 1.97
N LYS A 172 -13.71 -20.16 2.25
CA LYS A 172 -14.92 -20.64 2.91
C LYS A 172 -14.70 -20.59 4.43
N GLU A 173 -14.94 -19.42 5.01
CA GLU A 173 -15.19 -19.23 6.45
C GLU A 173 -16.45 -18.37 6.63
#